data_AF-A0A7S0B0M2-F1
#
_entry.id   AF-A0A7S0B0M2-F1
#
_cell.length_a   1.000
_cell.length_b   1.000
_cell.length_c   1.000
_cell.angle_alpha   90.00
_cell.angle_beta   90.00
_cell.angle_gamma   90.00
#
_symmetry.space_group_name_H-M   'P 1'
#
loop_
_entity.id
_entity.type
_entity.pdbx_description
1 polymer ?
#
loop_
_entity_poly.entity_id
_entity_poly.type
_entity_poly.pdbx_seq_one_letter_code
_entity_poly.pdbx_strand_id
1 'polypeptide(L)'
;MGAVASSSLDAIRSLFVHYDIDVGIYGVRFSVDGEWTHVIIDDQMPVDEHGELLYARSTDPSEIWCPLLEKAFCKLHTSYEMCDGGQTSEAVSALLGGVGGRLRITQCHREDPSKYFRALRQARACGWLLTTDFHAVTGPTAGGAVVASACAARTRGKCGESVLPSGLIAGHTYAVVRIVEAHGHQLVCLRNPWGSGEWTGKWSDCNSGGEWTDSMREAAGFVGARDDGLFWMSIED
;
A
#
# COMPACT_ATOMS: atom_id res chain seq x y z
N MET A 1 -0.49 -3.93 -5.45
CA MET A 1 0.64 -4.88 -5.40
C MET A 1 1.69 -4.53 -4.34
N GLY A 2 2.27 -3.32 -4.34
CA GLY A 2 3.32 -2.94 -3.37
C GLY A 2 2.93 -3.10 -1.89
N ALA A 3 1.66 -2.84 -1.55
CA ALA A 3 1.18 -3.05 -0.18
C ALA A 3 1.16 -4.52 0.28
N VAL A 4 0.88 -5.45 -0.65
CA VAL A 4 0.92 -6.90 -0.39
C VAL A 4 2.36 -7.36 -0.21
N ALA A 5 3.26 -6.93 -1.11
CA ALA A 5 4.68 -7.25 -1.04
C ALA A 5 5.34 -6.76 0.26
N SER A 6 4.91 -5.60 0.75
CA SER A 6 5.38 -5.02 2.01
C SER A 6 4.99 -5.85 3.25
N SER A 7 3.98 -6.70 3.13
CA SER A 7 3.43 -7.46 4.25
C SER A 7 3.79 -8.94 4.21
N SER A 8 4.01 -9.53 3.03
CA SER A 8 4.41 -10.93 2.89
C SER A 8 5.18 -11.16 1.59
N LEU A 9 6.51 -11.27 1.69
CA LEU A 9 7.36 -11.65 0.57
C LEU A 9 7.10 -13.10 0.12
N ASP A 10 6.81 -14.00 1.05
CA ASP A 10 6.54 -15.40 0.72
C ASP A 10 5.23 -15.54 -0.06
N ALA A 11 4.23 -14.72 0.23
CA ALA A 11 3.02 -14.67 -0.58
C ALA A 11 3.35 -14.28 -2.03
N ILE A 12 4.16 -13.24 -2.24
CA ILE A 12 4.60 -12.82 -3.59
C ILE A 12 5.41 -13.91 -4.28
N ARG A 13 6.38 -14.52 -3.59
CA ARG A 13 7.17 -15.63 -4.14
C ARG A 13 6.30 -16.78 -4.59
N SER A 14 5.25 -17.10 -3.83
CA SER A 14 4.33 -18.18 -4.16
C SER A 14 3.50 -17.91 -5.42
N LEU A 15 3.47 -16.69 -5.95
CA LEU A 15 2.78 -16.37 -7.21
C LEU A 15 3.59 -16.80 -8.42
N PHE A 16 4.92 -16.72 -8.35
CA PHE A 16 5.82 -17.16 -9.41
C PHE A 16 6.02 -18.66 -9.28
N VAL A 17 5.27 -19.43 -10.09
CA VAL A 17 5.26 -20.90 -9.96
C VAL A 17 6.46 -21.55 -10.62
N HIS A 18 6.86 -21.07 -11.80
CA HIS A 18 7.96 -21.57 -12.61
C HIS A 18 8.46 -20.44 -13.50
N TYR A 19 9.76 -20.36 -13.73
CA TYR A 19 10.35 -19.39 -14.64
C TYR A 19 11.74 -19.87 -15.11
N ASP A 20 12.17 -19.37 -16.26
CA ASP A 20 13.50 -19.54 -16.82
C ASP A 20 14.02 -18.14 -17.20
N ILE A 21 15.04 -17.68 -16.48
CA ILE A 21 15.61 -16.33 -16.62
C ILE A 21 16.46 -16.23 -17.89
N ASP A 22 17.12 -17.32 -18.30
CA ASP A 22 17.97 -17.33 -19.49
C ASP A 22 17.13 -17.27 -20.77
N VAL A 23 15.92 -17.84 -20.73
CA VAL A 23 14.94 -17.78 -21.82
C VAL A 23 14.02 -16.55 -21.74
N GLY A 24 13.83 -16.00 -20.53
CA GLY A 24 12.97 -14.83 -20.30
C GLY A 24 11.48 -15.17 -20.18
N ILE A 25 11.13 -16.35 -19.65
CA ILE A 25 9.73 -16.80 -19.51
C ILE A 25 9.34 -17.03 -18.06
N TYR A 26 8.15 -16.57 -17.69
CA TYR A 26 7.67 -16.57 -16.30
C TYR A 26 6.21 -17.02 -16.24
N GLY A 27 5.93 -17.99 -15.37
CA GLY A 27 4.60 -18.44 -15.01
C GLY A 27 4.18 -17.83 -13.68
N VAL A 28 3.11 -17.04 -13.69
CA VAL A 28 2.53 -16.38 -12.53
C VAL A 28 1.12 -16.93 -12.30
N ARG A 29 0.68 -17.12 -11.05
CA ARG A 29 -0.70 -17.50 -10.73
C ARG A 29 -1.46 -16.41 -10.00
N PHE A 30 -2.76 -16.34 -10.27
CA PHE A 30 -3.72 -15.48 -9.59
C PHE A 30 -4.97 -16.28 -9.23
N SER A 31 -5.66 -15.91 -8.16
CA SER A 31 -6.95 -16.47 -7.79
C SER A 31 -8.08 -15.67 -8.44
N VAL A 32 -8.72 -16.25 -9.45
CA VAL A 32 -9.87 -15.65 -10.15
C VAL A 32 -11.11 -16.44 -9.76
N ASP A 33 -12.12 -15.76 -9.20
CA ASP A 33 -13.36 -16.38 -8.73
C ASP A 33 -13.15 -17.57 -7.77
N GLY A 34 -12.05 -17.55 -7.01
CA GLY A 34 -11.66 -18.59 -6.06
C GLY A 34 -10.83 -19.73 -6.65
N GLU A 35 -10.50 -19.69 -7.95
CA GLU A 35 -9.67 -20.69 -8.62
C GLU A 35 -8.31 -20.12 -9.05
N TRP A 36 -7.25 -20.91 -8.84
CA TRP A 36 -5.89 -20.52 -9.24
C TRP A 36 -5.70 -20.66 -10.76
N THR A 37 -5.63 -19.51 -11.44
CA THR A 37 -5.39 -19.37 -12.87
C THR A 37 -3.93 -19.01 -13.13
N HIS A 38 -3.34 -19.60 -14.16
CA HIS A 38 -1.93 -19.38 -14.53
C HIS A 38 -1.81 -18.47 -15.74
N VAL A 39 -0.88 -17.53 -15.67
CA VAL A 39 -0.55 -16.57 -16.72
C VAL A 39 0.92 -16.71 -17.05
N ILE A 40 1.21 -17.00 -18.31
CA ILE A 40 2.58 -17.10 -18.83
C ILE A 40 2.92 -15.77 -19.51
N ILE A 41 4.07 -15.19 -19.17
CA ILE A 41 4.58 -13.95 -19.76
C ILE A 41 6.04 -14.09 -20.13
N ASP A 42 6.46 -13.32 -21.13
CA ASP A 42 7.86 -13.00 -21.39
C ASP A 42 8.32 -11.79 -20.55
N ASP A 43 9.60 -11.42 -20.63
CA ASP A 43 10.20 -10.26 -19.95
C ASP A 43 10.29 -8.98 -20.78
N GLN A 44 9.64 -8.90 -21.96
CA GLN A 44 9.58 -7.64 -22.72
C GLN A 44 8.68 -6.63 -22.02
N MET A 45 9.25 -5.51 -21.58
CA MET A 45 8.53 -4.48 -20.84
C MET A 45 8.32 -3.21 -21.64
N PRO A 46 7.19 -2.49 -21.44
CA PRO A 46 7.01 -1.15 -21.96
C PRO A 46 8.01 -0.18 -21.32
N VAL A 47 8.84 0.45 -22.14
CA VAL A 47 9.83 1.45 -21.75
C VAL A 47 9.62 2.76 -22.52
N ASP A 48 10.08 3.87 -21.95
CA ASP A 48 10.11 5.15 -22.66
C ASP A 48 11.30 5.25 -23.63
N GLU A 49 11.46 6.42 -24.27
CA GLU A 49 12.55 6.70 -25.21
C GLU A 49 13.96 6.66 -24.59
N HIS A 50 14.04 6.68 -23.25
CA HIS A 50 15.28 6.59 -22.48
C HIS A 50 15.54 5.17 -21.95
N GLY A 51 14.61 4.23 -22.17
CA GLY A 51 14.71 2.86 -21.67
C GLY A 51 14.19 2.68 -20.24
N GLU A 52 13.52 3.69 -19.68
CA GLU A 52 12.94 3.60 -18.33
C GLU A 52 11.56 2.93 -18.38
N LEU A 53 11.27 2.07 -17.39
CA LEU A 53 9.98 1.38 -17.28
C LEU A 53 8.82 2.37 -17.15
N LEU A 54 7.78 2.19 -17.98
CA LEU A 54 6.61 3.08 -17.99
C LEU A 54 5.65 2.85 -16.81
N TYR A 55 5.62 1.62 -16.30
CA TYR A 55 4.69 1.15 -15.26
C TYR A 55 5.41 0.80 -13.95
N ALA A 56 4.98 -0.24 -13.22
CA ALA A 56 5.56 -0.62 -11.93
C ALA A 56 7.07 -0.90 -12.05
N ARG A 57 7.82 -0.40 -11.06
CA ARG A 57 9.26 -0.59 -10.93
C ARG A 57 9.65 -0.73 -9.46
N SER A 58 10.76 -1.42 -9.21
CA SER A 58 11.42 -1.39 -7.90
C SER A 58 12.35 -0.18 -7.82
N THR A 59 12.69 0.23 -6.60
CA THR A 59 13.77 1.19 -6.37
C THR A 59 15.15 0.59 -6.65
N ASP A 60 15.26 -0.74 -6.58
CA ASP A 60 16.43 -1.49 -7.06
C ASP A 60 16.22 -1.86 -8.55
N PRO A 61 17.01 -1.31 -9.49
CA PRO A 61 16.88 -1.62 -10.91
C PRO A 61 17.17 -3.09 -11.26
N SER A 62 17.83 -3.84 -10.35
CA SER A 62 18.07 -5.28 -10.54
C SER A 62 16.85 -6.14 -10.20
N GLU A 63 15.82 -5.57 -9.56
CA GLU A 63 14.59 -6.26 -9.21
C GLU A 63 13.50 -6.07 -10.26
N ILE A 64 13.24 -7.12 -11.06
CA ILE A 64 12.22 -7.12 -12.10
C ILE A 64 10.90 -7.80 -11.71
N TRP A 65 10.77 -8.26 -10.47
CA TRP A 65 9.55 -8.97 -10.03
C TRP A 65 8.31 -8.07 -10.04
N CYS A 66 8.46 -6.78 -9.70
CA CYS A 66 7.39 -5.78 -9.76
C CYS A 66 6.79 -5.66 -11.16
N PRO A 67 7.56 -5.32 -12.22
CA PRO A 67 7.02 -5.20 -13.57
C PRO A 67 6.51 -6.54 -14.12
N LEU A 68 7.14 -7.68 -13.79
CA LEU A 68 6.64 -9.00 -14.18
C LEU A 68 5.27 -9.31 -13.58
N LEU A 69 5.09 -9.06 -12.29
CA LEU A 69 3.83 -9.32 -11.60
C LEU A 69 2.71 -8.43 -12.17
N GLU A 70 2.98 -7.15 -12.38
CA GLU A 70 2.03 -6.23 -12.98
C GLU A 70 1.71 -6.61 -14.43
N LYS A 71 2.70 -6.97 -15.25
CA LYS A 71 2.47 -7.45 -16.62
C LYS A 71 1.57 -8.67 -16.64
N ALA A 72 1.81 -9.65 -15.78
CA ALA A 72 0.98 -10.86 -15.68
C ALA A 72 -0.46 -10.51 -15.26
N PHE A 73 -0.62 -9.58 -14.30
CA PHE A 73 -1.93 -9.09 -13.87
C PHE A 73 -2.65 -8.35 -15.02
N CYS A 74 -1.96 -7.45 -15.73
CA CYS A 74 -2.51 -6.75 -16.88
C CYS A 74 -2.89 -7.69 -18.02
N LYS A 75 -2.09 -8.75 -18.27
CA LYS A 75 -2.42 -9.78 -19.24
C LYS A 75 -3.68 -10.57 -18.84
N LEU A 76 -3.83 -10.90 -17.55
CA LEU A 76 -5.05 -11.53 -17.03
C LEU A 76 -6.29 -10.65 -17.32
N HIS A 77 -6.14 -9.34 -17.20
CA HIS A 77 -7.18 -8.35 -17.44
C HIS A 77 -7.16 -7.73 -18.86
N THR A 78 -6.54 -8.40 -19.85
CA THR A 78 -6.45 -8.00 -21.27
C THR A 78 -5.31 -7.03 -21.63
N SER A 79 -5.16 -5.90 -20.94
CA SER A 79 -4.12 -4.91 -21.25
C SER A 79 -3.75 -4.04 -20.04
N TYR A 80 -2.65 -3.30 -20.14
CA TYR A 80 -2.22 -2.34 -19.10
C TYR A 80 -3.27 -1.26 -18.83
N GLU A 81 -3.96 -0.77 -19.85
CA GLU A 81 -5.01 0.26 -19.71
C GLU A 81 -6.20 -0.25 -18.90
N MET A 82 -6.53 -1.54 -18.99
CA MET A 82 -7.62 -2.15 -18.23
C MET A 82 -7.32 -2.30 -16.73
N CYS A 83 -6.07 -2.13 -16.31
CA CYS A 83 -5.68 -2.14 -14.90
C CYS A 83 -5.69 -0.76 -14.26
N ASP A 84 -5.96 0.31 -15.02
CA ASP A 84 -6.12 1.64 -14.47
C ASP A 84 -7.43 1.74 -13.65
N GLY A 85 -7.36 2.38 -12.48
CA GLY A 85 -8.51 2.56 -11.58
C GLY A 85 -9.00 1.31 -10.83
N GLY A 86 -8.23 0.21 -10.82
CA GLY A 86 -8.58 -1.02 -10.11
C GLY A 86 -8.75 -0.85 -8.58
N GLN A 87 -9.55 -1.71 -7.95
CA GLN A 87 -9.76 -1.70 -6.49
C GLN A 87 -8.72 -2.55 -5.76
N THR A 88 -8.16 -2.02 -4.68
CA THR A 88 -7.17 -2.73 -3.84
C THR A 88 -7.67 -4.09 -3.36
N SER A 89 -8.95 -4.21 -2.97
CA SER A 89 -9.52 -5.47 -2.50
C SER A 89 -9.53 -6.55 -3.57
N GLU A 90 -9.77 -6.18 -4.84
CA GLU A 90 -9.73 -7.11 -5.97
C GLU A 90 -8.31 -7.60 -6.20
N ALA A 91 -7.34 -6.68 -6.25
CA ALA A 91 -5.93 -7.02 -6.39
C ALA A 91 -5.45 -7.93 -5.25
N VAL A 92 -5.81 -7.63 -3.99
CA VAL A 92 -5.45 -8.48 -2.84
C VAL A 92 -6.08 -9.86 -2.95
N SER A 93 -7.34 -9.96 -3.36
CA SER A 93 -8.03 -11.24 -3.52
C SER A 93 -7.41 -12.06 -4.66
N ALA A 94 -7.07 -11.42 -5.78
CA ALA A 94 -6.40 -12.05 -6.90
C ALA A 94 -5.00 -12.56 -6.54
N LEU A 95 -4.26 -11.84 -5.70
CA LEU A 95 -2.93 -12.24 -5.28
C LEU A 95 -2.97 -13.33 -4.19
N LEU A 96 -3.89 -13.26 -3.23
CA LEU A 96 -3.84 -14.12 -2.05
C LEU A 96 -4.87 -15.26 -2.05
N GLY A 97 -5.88 -15.21 -2.93
CA GLY A 97 -7.02 -16.12 -2.91
C GLY A 97 -7.89 -16.01 -1.65
N GLY A 98 -7.69 -14.94 -0.87
CA GLY A 98 -8.44 -14.67 0.35
C GLY A 98 -9.66 -13.80 0.12
N VAL A 99 -10.48 -13.67 1.17
CA VAL A 99 -11.64 -12.78 1.19
C VAL A 99 -11.28 -11.52 1.98
N GLY A 100 -11.61 -10.35 1.42
CA GLY A 100 -11.36 -9.07 2.07
C GLY A 100 -12.64 -8.38 2.55
N GLY A 101 -12.46 -7.37 3.39
CA GLY A 101 -13.52 -6.47 3.81
C GLY A 101 -12.98 -5.06 4.07
N ARG A 102 -13.87 -4.06 4.11
CA ARG A 102 -13.49 -2.67 4.41
C ARG A 102 -13.95 -2.30 5.81
N LEU A 103 -13.00 -1.96 6.67
CA LEU A 103 -13.30 -1.40 7.98
C LEU A 103 -13.44 0.12 7.84
N ARG A 104 -14.64 0.66 8.01
CA ARG A 104 -14.88 2.11 7.94
C ARG A 104 -14.68 2.74 9.32
N ILE A 105 -14.00 3.88 9.35
CA ILE A 105 -13.90 4.71 10.55
C ILE A 105 -15.27 5.40 10.77
N THR A 106 -15.91 5.09 11.89
CA THR A 106 -17.23 5.62 12.27
C THR A 106 -17.09 6.70 13.34
N GLN A 107 -18.20 7.34 13.72
CA GLN A 107 -18.20 8.35 14.78
C GLN A 107 -17.72 7.79 16.13
N CYS A 108 -18.09 6.55 16.48
CA CYS A 108 -17.64 5.96 17.75
C CYS A 108 -16.13 5.66 17.78
N HIS A 109 -15.48 5.50 16.61
CA HIS A 109 -14.03 5.41 16.50
C HIS A 109 -13.38 6.80 16.61
N ARG A 110 -14.04 7.87 16.15
CA ARG A 110 -13.53 9.24 16.33
C ARG A 110 -13.59 9.69 17.78
N GLU A 111 -14.64 9.30 18.50
CA GLU A 111 -14.80 9.58 19.94
C GLU A 111 -13.87 8.74 20.82
N ASP A 112 -13.53 7.54 20.37
CA ASP A 112 -12.63 6.61 21.07
C ASP A 112 -11.78 5.83 20.05
N PRO A 113 -10.63 6.40 19.61
CA PRO A 113 -9.72 5.76 18.64
C PRO A 113 -9.20 4.39 19.10
N SER A 114 -9.16 4.13 20.41
CA SER A 114 -8.73 2.84 20.96
C SER A 114 -9.67 1.69 20.60
N LYS A 115 -10.93 1.94 20.24
CA LYS A 115 -11.81 0.90 19.66
C LYS A 115 -11.30 0.43 18.31
N TYR A 116 -10.94 1.37 17.44
CA TYR A 116 -10.41 1.07 16.11
C TYR A 116 -9.03 0.41 16.20
N PHE A 117 -8.16 0.94 17.08
CA PHE A 117 -6.85 0.36 17.36
C PHE A 117 -6.94 -1.12 17.76
N ARG A 118 -7.83 -1.45 18.70
CA ARG A 118 -8.04 -2.84 19.16
C ARG A 118 -8.50 -3.76 18.02
N ALA A 119 -9.39 -3.28 17.14
CA ALA A 119 -9.83 -4.05 15.98
C ALA A 119 -8.67 -4.34 15.02
N LEU A 120 -7.85 -3.33 14.71
CA LEU A 120 -6.66 -3.51 13.86
C LEU A 120 -5.66 -4.48 14.49
N ARG A 121 -5.40 -4.34 15.80
CA ARG A 121 -4.48 -5.22 16.53
C ARG A 121 -4.95 -6.67 16.53
N GLN A 122 -6.25 -6.90 16.75
CA GLN A 122 -6.86 -8.23 16.69
C GLN A 122 -6.77 -8.83 15.28
N ALA A 123 -7.08 -8.04 14.24
CA ALA A 123 -6.97 -8.49 12.86
C ALA A 123 -5.53 -8.88 12.52
N ARG A 124 -4.54 -8.06 12.89
CA ARG A 124 -3.12 -8.37 12.68
C ARG A 124 -2.68 -9.63 13.42
N ALA A 125 -3.13 -9.82 14.67
CA ALA A 125 -2.85 -11.04 15.44
C ALA A 125 -3.48 -12.30 14.82
N CYS A 126 -4.59 -12.15 14.10
CA CYS A 126 -5.20 -13.24 13.33
C CYS A 126 -4.59 -13.45 11.94
N GLY A 127 -3.50 -12.73 11.60
CA GLY A 127 -2.80 -12.87 10.32
C GLY A 127 -3.41 -12.10 9.15
N TRP A 128 -4.30 -11.14 9.40
CA TRP A 128 -4.91 -10.34 8.33
C TRP A 128 -3.90 -9.40 7.68
N LEU A 129 -3.98 -9.31 6.35
CA LEU A 129 -3.37 -8.23 5.59
C LEU A 129 -4.20 -6.96 5.81
N LEU A 130 -3.53 -5.86 6.13
CA LEU A 130 -4.18 -4.58 6.40
C LEU A 130 -3.63 -3.53 5.44
N THR A 131 -4.55 -2.84 4.76
CA THR A 131 -4.26 -1.72 3.87
C THR A 131 -5.17 -0.55 4.21
N THR A 132 -4.72 0.66 3.96
CA THR A 132 -5.53 1.87 4.14
C THR A 132 -5.35 2.81 2.97
N ASP A 133 -6.34 3.64 2.73
CA ASP A 133 -6.30 4.71 1.74
C ASP A 133 -6.77 6.01 2.38
N PHE A 134 -6.25 7.13 1.89
CA PHE A 134 -6.61 8.47 2.38
C PHE A 134 -7.37 9.23 1.30
N HIS A 135 -8.34 10.03 1.72
CA HIS A 135 -9.12 10.89 0.84
C HIS A 135 -8.93 12.35 1.24
N ALA A 136 -8.82 13.24 0.24
CA ALA A 136 -8.84 14.67 0.49
C ALA A 136 -10.22 15.07 1.04
N VAL A 137 -10.25 15.73 2.20
CA VAL A 137 -11.50 16.26 2.76
C VAL A 137 -11.86 17.54 2.01
N THR A 138 -12.82 17.48 1.10
CA THR A 138 -13.35 18.67 0.41
C THR A 138 -14.70 19.10 0.99
N GLY A 139 -14.69 20.06 1.93
CA GLY A 139 -15.88 20.81 2.38
C GLY A 139 -17.00 20.00 3.07
N PRO A 140 -17.96 20.65 3.75
CA PRO A 140 -18.89 19.95 4.63
C PRO A 140 -20.01 19.28 3.82
N THR A 141 -20.22 17.99 4.01
CA THR A 141 -21.47 17.33 3.64
C THR A 141 -22.29 17.01 4.88
N ALA A 142 -23.39 17.74 5.05
CA ALA A 142 -24.57 17.16 5.66
C ALA A 142 -25.05 16.04 4.73
N GLY A 143 -24.91 14.78 5.16
CA GLY A 143 -25.49 13.64 4.45
C GLY A 143 -24.53 12.81 3.59
N GLY A 144 -23.58 12.12 4.23
CA GLY A 144 -23.41 10.67 4.05
C GLY A 144 -23.07 10.06 2.68
N ALA A 145 -22.68 10.83 1.66
CA ALA A 145 -22.19 10.28 0.39
C ALA A 145 -20.85 10.91 0.01
N VAL A 146 -19.79 10.09 0.00
CA VAL A 146 -18.49 10.46 -0.55
C VAL A 146 -18.57 10.36 -2.07
N VAL A 147 -18.68 11.50 -2.74
CA VAL A 147 -18.40 11.63 -4.17
C VAL A 147 -16.89 11.81 -4.31
N ALA A 148 -16.24 10.90 -5.03
CA ALA A 148 -14.89 11.13 -5.53
C ALA A 148 -14.97 12.34 -6.48
N SER A 149 -14.60 13.52 -5.99
CA SER A 149 -14.50 14.72 -6.82
C SER A 149 -13.02 15.04 -7.02
N ALA A 150 -12.63 15.06 -8.29
CA ALA A 150 -11.34 15.55 -8.75
C ALA A 150 -11.13 16.99 -8.24
N CYS A 151 -10.43 17.14 -7.12
CA CYS A 151 -10.01 18.46 -6.65
C CYS A 151 -8.76 18.90 -7.42
N ALA A 152 -8.85 20.09 -8.00
CA ALA A 152 -7.80 20.70 -8.78
C ALA A 152 -6.58 21.12 -7.92
N ALA A 153 -5.40 20.77 -8.43
CA ALA A 153 -4.08 21.41 -8.29
C ALA A 153 -3.19 21.12 -7.06
N ARG A 154 -1.99 20.57 -7.31
CA ARG A 154 -0.73 21.33 -7.58
C ARG A 154 0.47 20.46 -7.99
N THR A 155 0.34 19.14 -7.93
CA THR A 155 1.26 18.19 -8.59
C THR A 155 0.43 16.95 -8.90
N ARG A 156 0.20 16.67 -10.17
CA ARG A 156 -0.60 15.51 -10.61
C ARG A 156 0.28 14.27 -10.43
N GLY A 157 -0.03 13.40 -9.48
CA GLY A 157 0.38 12.01 -9.58
C GLY A 157 -0.30 11.37 -10.81
N LYS A 158 0.22 10.22 -11.28
CA LYS A 158 -0.50 9.43 -12.29
C LYS A 158 -1.87 9.03 -11.67
N CYS A 159 -2.95 9.01 -12.44
CA CYS A 159 -4.27 8.52 -11.98
C CYS A 159 -4.99 9.30 -10.85
N GLY A 160 -4.86 10.64 -10.79
CA GLY A 160 -5.74 11.47 -9.95
C GLY A 160 -5.34 11.57 -8.46
N GLU A 161 -4.16 11.07 -8.12
CA GLU A 161 -3.57 11.21 -6.79
C GLU A 161 -3.13 12.65 -6.50
N SER A 162 -3.21 13.04 -5.23
CA SER A 162 -2.80 14.38 -4.78
C SER A 162 -2.03 14.32 -3.47
N VAL A 163 -0.91 15.05 -3.41
CA VAL A 163 -0.12 15.19 -2.19
C VAL A 163 -0.81 16.18 -1.25
N LEU A 164 -1.16 15.74 -0.05
CA LEU A 164 -1.79 16.53 0.99
C LEU A 164 -0.75 17.35 1.77
N PRO A 165 -1.14 18.43 2.45
CA PRO A 165 -0.24 19.21 3.30
C PRO A 165 0.47 18.40 4.40
N SER A 166 -0.12 17.27 4.80
CA SER A 166 0.45 16.32 5.77
C SER A 166 1.52 15.38 5.20
N GLY A 167 1.86 15.51 3.90
CA GLY A 167 2.77 14.63 3.18
C GLY A 167 2.12 13.36 2.63
N LEU A 168 0.95 12.97 3.15
CA LEU A 168 0.17 11.84 2.65
C LEU A 168 -0.35 12.09 1.24
N ILE A 169 -0.44 11.03 0.46
CA ILE A 169 -1.00 11.02 -0.89
C ILE A 169 -2.44 10.52 -0.83
N ALA A 170 -3.39 11.36 -1.21
CA ALA A 170 -4.80 11.01 -1.33
C ALA A 170 -5.07 10.25 -2.63
N GLY A 171 -6.02 9.30 -2.59
CA GLY A 171 -6.29 8.37 -3.69
C GLY A 171 -5.28 7.23 -3.80
N HIS A 172 -4.38 7.10 -2.81
CA HIS A 172 -3.28 6.15 -2.80
C HIS A 172 -3.46 5.09 -1.70
N THR A 173 -3.00 3.87 -1.96
CA THR A 173 -3.09 2.75 -1.00
C THR A 173 -1.77 2.51 -0.27
N TYR A 174 -1.83 2.49 1.06
CA TYR A 174 -0.73 2.20 1.97
C TYR A 174 -0.90 0.81 2.59
N ALA A 175 0.21 0.14 2.88
CA ALA A 175 0.19 -1.04 3.75
C ALA A 175 0.23 -0.63 5.22
N VAL A 176 -0.54 -1.30 6.07
CA VAL A 176 -0.36 -1.21 7.53
C VAL A 176 0.61 -2.31 7.96
N VAL A 177 1.85 -1.92 8.26
CA VAL A 177 2.96 -2.84 8.50
C VAL A 177 3.09 -3.20 9.98
N ARG A 178 2.90 -2.24 10.89
CA ARG A 178 2.95 -2.48 12.33
C ARG A 178 1.86 -1.75 13.07
N ILE A 179 1.48 -2.31 14.22
CA ILE A 179 0.50 -1.75 15.14
C ILE A 179 1.09 -1.96 16.53
N VAL A 180 1.47 -0.87 17.19
CA VAL A 180 2.24 -0.90 18.44
C VAL A 180 1.54 -0.06 19.49
N GLU A 181 1.44 -0.61 20.69
CA GLU A 181 1.03 0.12 21.88
C GLU A 181 2.17 0.12 22.87
N ALA A 182 2.73 1.29 23.15
CA ALA A 182 3.89 1.43 24.02
C ALA A 182 3.90 2.80 24.69
N HIS A 183 4.32 2.86 25.95
CA HIS A 183 4.45 4.10 26.73
C HIS A 183 3.18 4.97 26.73
N GLY A 184 2.00 4.36 26.69
CA GLY A 184 0.71 5.07 26.64
C GLY A 184 0.32 5.59 25.25
N HIS A 185 1.08 5.27 24.20
CA HIS A 185 0.80 5.66 22.83
C HIS A 185 0.38 4.45 21.98
N GLN A 186 -0.62 4.67 21.14
CA GLN A 186 -1.15 3.71 20.17
C GLN A 186 -0.75 4.16 18.77
N LEU A 187 0.23 3.49 18.17
CA LEU A 187 0.82 3.87 16.90
C LEU A 187 0.57 2.82 15.81
N VAL A 188 0.48 3.30 14.58
CA VAL A 188 0.48 2.48 13.37
C VAL A 188 1.68 2.87 12.51
N CYS A 189 2.36 1.86 11.96
CA CYS A 189 3.38 2.03 10.94
C CYS A 189 2.77 1.70 9.60
N LEU A 190 2.80 2.68 8.69
CA LEU A 190 2.31 2.57 7.33
C LEU A 190 3.49 2.51 6.36
N ARG A 191 3.29 1.89 5.20
CA ARG A 191 4.24 1.93 4.09
C ARG A 191 3.59 2.50 2.83
N ASN A 192 4.18 3.56 2.31
CA ASN A 192 3.96 4.03 0.95
C ASN A 192 4.68 3.09 -0.04
N PRO A 193 3.96 2.41 -0.95
CA PRO A 193 4.57 1.52 -1.93
C PRO A 193 5.49 2.22 -2.94
N TRP A 194 5.44 3.56 -3.07
CA TRP A 194 6.40 4.33 -3.88
C TRP A 194 7.78 4.47 -3.24
N GLY A 195 7.92 4.12 -1.96
CA GLY A 195 9.17 4.25 -1.23
C GLY A 195 9.56 5.68 -0.91
N SER A 196 8.63 6.63 -1.02
CA SER A 196 8.77 8.04 -0.64
C SER A 196 7.39 8.64 -0.38
N GLY A 197 7.31 9.87 0.14
CA GLY A 197 6.03 10.53 0.40
C GLY A 197 5.41 10.04 1.71
N GLU A 198 5.96 10.54 2.81
CA GLU A 198 5.68 10.10 4.17
C GLU A 198 4.90 11.13 4.98
N TRP A 199 4.31 10.68 6.08
CA TRP A 199 3.67 11.53 7.07
C TRP A 199 4.66 12.54 7.66
N THR A 200 4.27 13.82 7.73
CA THR A 200 5.12 14.90 8.25
C THR A 200 4.72 15.39 9.65
N GLY A 201 3.66 14.82 10.24
CA GLY A 201 3.16 15.21 11.54
C GLY A 201 3.86 14.53 12.71
N LYS A 202 3.15 14.42 13.85
CA LYS A 202 3.64 13.76 15.05
C LYS A 202 4.02 12.31 14.76
N TRP A 203 5.13 11.83 15.33
CA TRP A 203 5.70 10.49 15.07
C TRP A 203 6.32 10.29 13.68
N SER A 204 6.39 11.33 12.84
CA SER A 204 7.14 11.27 11.59
C SER A 204 8.65 11.01 11.81
N ASP A 205 9.29 10.54 10.75
CA ASP A 205 10.72 10.24 10.70
C ASP A 205 11.58 11.49 10.95
N CYS A 206 11.10 12.66 10.54
CA CYS A 206 11.83 13.93 10.64
C CYS A 206 11.94 14.47 12.09
N ASN A 207 11.30 13.82 13.08
CA ASN A 207 11.46 14.05 14.53
C ASN A 207 11.48 15.53 14.96
N SER A 208 10.50 16.31 14.53
CA SER A 208 10.45 17.75 14.83
C SER A 208 9.99 18.07 16.27
N GLY A 209 9.37 17.12 16.98
CA GLY A 209 8.76 17.34 18.31
C GLY A 209 9.35 16.54 19.47
N GLY A 210 10.37 15.69 19.23
CA GLY A 210 11.03 14.90 20.29
C GLY A 210 10.26 13.66 20.76
N GLU A 211 9.27 13.21 19.98
CA GLU A 211 8.43 12.06 20.30
C GLU A 211 9.22 10.74 20.37
N TRP A 212 10.27 10.62 19.56
CA TRP A 212 11.08 9.41 19.46
C TRP A 212 12.21 9.35 20.50
N THR A 213 11.87 9.00 21.74
CA THR A 213 12.85 8.59 22.77
C THR A 213 13.47 7.23 22.45
N ASP A 214 14.64 6.92 23.00
CA ASP A 214 15.31 5.62 22.78
C ASP A 214 14.40 4.44 23.16
N SER A 215 13.71 4.53 24.30
CA SER A 215 12.78 3.49 24.75
C SER A 215 11.59 3.32 23.80
N MET A 216 11.10 4.41 23.21
CA MET A 216 9.98 4.36 22.29
C MET A 216 10.39 3.83 20.91
N ARG A 217 11.60 4.19 20.45
CA ARG A 217 12.18 3.63 19.22
C ARG A 217 12.36 2.12 19.32
N GLU A 218 12.89 1.64 20.45
CA GLU A 218 13.04 0.21 20.71
C GLU A 218 11.67 -0.49 20.73
N ALA A 219 10.70 0.06 21.47
CA ALA A 219 9.37 -0.54 21.58
C ALA A 219 8.59 -0.58 20.25
N ALA A 220 8.73 0.45 19.41
CA ALA A 220 8.15 0.48 18.07
C ALA A 220 8.96 -0.34 17.04
N GLY A 221 10.21 -0.63 17.35
CA GLY A 221 11.20 -1.16 16.40
C GLY A 221 11.49 -0.17 15.27
N PHE A 222 11.52 1.13 15.59
CA PHE A 222 11.91 2.20 14.66
C PHE A 222 13.42 2.14 14.41
N VAL A 223 13.83 2.06 13.14
CA VAL A 223 15.22 1.79 12.74
C VAL A 223 15.97 3.07 12.31
N GLY A 224 15.41 4.23 12.64
CA GLY A 224 15.96 5.54 12.27
C GLY A 224 15.30 6.13 11.04
N ALA A 225 15.41 7.45 10.92
CA ALA A 225 14.76 8.23 9.86
C ALA A 225 15.35 7.89 8.48
N ARG A 226 14.50 7.46 7.55
CA ARG A 226 14.87 7.16 6.15
C ARG A 226 13.69 7.52 5.26
N ASP A 227 13.96 8.12 4.11
CA ASP A 227 12.92 8.28 3.08
C ASP A 227 12.81 6.96 2.30
N ASP A 228 12.11 6.00 2.90
CA ASP A 228 11.89 4.65 2.34
C ASP A 228 10.41 4.29 2.24
N GLY A 229 9.54 5.26 2.54
CA GLY A 229 8.10 5.17 2.53
C GLY A 229 7.52 4.56 3.81
N LEU A 230 8.32 4.09 4.78
CA LEU A 230 7.83 3.63 6.08
C LEU A 230 7.77 4.79 7.06
N PHE A 231 6.58 5.02 7.61
CA PHE A 231 6.38 6.09 8.58
C PHE A 231 5.41 5.67 9.66
N TRP A 232 5.42 6.39 10.79
CA TRP A 232 4.54 6.15 11.91
C TRP A 232 3.55 7.29 12.12
N MET A 233 2.37 6.94 12.60
CA MET A 233 1.31 7.88 12.98
C MET A 233 0.66 7.42 14.29
N SER A 234 0.10 8.38 15.05
CA SER A 234 -0.84 8.04 16.12
C SER A 234 -2.12 7.48 15.51
N ILE A 235 -2.81 6.59 16.21
CA ILE A 235 -4.17 6.17 15.80
C ILE A 235 -5.20 7.32 15.90
N GLU A 236 -4.86 8.39 16.61
CA GLU A 236 -5.67 9.60 16.74
C GLU A 236 -5.61 10.50 15.49
N ASP A 237 -4.49 10.44 14.74
CA ASP A 237 -4.27 11.20 13.50
C ASP A 237 -5.02 10.56 12.31
#